data_AF-G0M942-F1
#
_entry.id   AF-G0M942-F1
#
_cell.length_a   1.000
_cell.length_b   1.000
_cell.length_c   1.000
_cell.angle_alpha   90.00
_cell.angle_beta   90.00
_cell.angle_gamma   90.00
#
_symmetry.space_group_name_H-M   'P 1'
#
loop_
_entity.id
_entity.type
_entity.pdbx_description
1 polymer ?
#
loop_
_entity_poly.entity_id
_entity_poly.type
_entity_poly.pdbx_seq_one_letter_code
_entity_poly.pdbx_strand_id
1 'polypeptide(L)'
;MYSIIEIPVHILGTYCILFKTPKSMESVKWNMLAIQVFIVSAAIVCLFESRFYLLCAKTSWWRCARYPFLVSQYLIAFASFLPVISLIPDQKQALEVLQKKFPQIPLSQYSPSLFIISLDGYAPFLSIVLTGAIMYYEVVLFCVLLFLKMRKNVVRVTCSNSGYELQKKFLIAIFIQNSVPFLTLVLPAFYFRFSMNWSYYNQFLNNLCMIMVSLHGVMSTIMMILVHDPYRNAVKSMMDLRGFWRN
;
A
#
# COMPACT_ATOMS: atom_id res chain seq x y z
N MET A 1 -5.07 16.72 -11.09
CA MET A 1 -5.65 17.62 -10.07
C MET A 1 -5.80 16.88 -8.74
N TYR A 2 -6.45 15.70 -8.70
CA TYR A 2 -6.58 14.87 -7.47
C TYR A 2 -5.24 14.58 -6.76
N SER A 3 -4.21 14.11 -7.49
CA SER A 3 -2.92 13.76 -6.89
C SER A 3 -2.14 14.94 -6.27
N ILE A 4 -2.47 16.18 -6.65
CA ILE A 4 -1.80 17.39 -6.09
C ILE A 4 -2.27 17.65 -4.66
N ILE A 5 -3.49 17.25 -4.32
CA ILE A 5 -4.08 17.43 -2.99
C ILE A 5 -3.89 16.16 -2.14
N GLU A 6 -4.06 14.98 -2.73
CA GLU A 6 -3.95 13.70 -2.00
C GLU A 6 -2.54 13.48 -1.42
N ILE A 7 -1.48 13.74 -2.18
CA ILE A 7 -0.10 13.48 -1.74
C ILE A 7 0.27 14.31 -0.48
N PRO A 8 0.08 15.64 -0.45
CA PRO A 8 0.30 16.42 0.76
C PRO A 8 -0.54 15.96 1.95
N VAL A 9 -1.80 15.58 1.73
CA VAL A 9 -2.68 15.07 2.80
C VAL A 9 -2.12 13.77 3.37
N HIS A 10 -1.65 12.85 2.53
CA HIS A 10 -1.04 11.62 3.02
C HIS A 10 0.27 11.85 3.78
N ILE A 11 1.11 12.77 3.30
CA ILE A 11 2.36 13.17 3.98
C ILE A 11 2.05 13.79 5.34
N LEU A 12 1.12 14.74 5.38
CA LEU A 12 0.69 15.40 6.61
C LEU A 12 0.08 14.41 7.60
N GLY A 13 -0.79 13.50 7.13
CA GLY A 13 -1.37 12.44 7.95
C GLY A 13 -0.29 11.55 8.58
N THR A 14 0.66 11.08 7.78
CA THR A 14 1.80 10.28 8.27
C THR A 14 2.66 11.06 9.27
N TYR A 15 2.96 12.34 8.99
CA TYR A 15 3.70 13.21 9.91
C TYR A 15 2.97 13.38 11.25
N CYS A 16 1.67 13.65 11.21
CA CYS A 16 0.85 13.78 12.42
C CYS A 16 0.85 12.49 13.24
N ILE A 17 0.70 11.33 12.59
CA ILE A 17 0.72 10.04 13.28
C ILE A 17 2.09 9.77 13.92
N LEU A 18 3.19 10.04 13.21
CA LEU A 18 4.53 9.75 13.73
C LEU A 18 4.94 10.71 14.85
N PHE A 19 4.74 12.01 14.66
CA PHE A 19 5.35 13.06 15.48
C PHE A 19 4.37 13.80 16.39
N LYS A 20 3.06 13.74 16.14
CA LYS A 20 2.04 14.46 16.92
C LYS A 20 1.13 13.55 17.74
N THR A 21 1.19 12.23 17.56
CA THR A 21 0.44 11.29 18.42
C THR A 21 0.90 11.43 19.89
N PRO A 22 -0.01 11.71 20.84
CA PRO A 22 0.30 11.83 22.26
C PRO A 22 0.89 10.53 22.83
N LYS A 23 1.70 10.64 23.88
CA LYS A 23 2.28 9.46 24.57
C LYS A 23 1.21 8.48 25.06
N SER A 24 0.03 8.96 25.45
CA SER A 24 -1.09 8.11 25.88
C SER A 24 -1.67 7.22 24.77
N MET A 25 -1.43 7.54 23.50
CA MET A 25 -1.91 6.78 22.33
C MET A 25 -0.75 6.10 21.57
N GLU A 26 0.45 6.07 22.14
CA GLU A 26 1.63 5.54 21.48
C GLU A 26 1.47 4.08 21.07
N SER A 27 0.81 3.28 21.90
CA SER A 27 0.56 1.86 21.67
C SER A 27 -0.38 1.58 20.48
N VAL A 28 -1.21 2.56 20.08
CA VAL A 28 -2.14 2.47 18.94
C VAL A 28 -1.54 3.06 17.65
N LYS A 29 -0.39 3.76 17.74
CA LYS A 29 0.24 4.47 16.61
C LYS A 29 0.44 3.59 15.37
N TRP A 30 0.87 2.35 15.56
CA TRP A 30 1.09 1.41 14.46
C TRP A 30 -0.20 1.02 13.73
N ASN A 31 -1.33 0.94 14.44
CA ASN A 31 -2.63 0.71 13.82
C ASN A 31 -3.09 1.91 12.99
N MET A 32 -2.84 3.13 13.46
CA MET A 32 -3.12 4.34 12.69
C MET A 32 -2.29 4.38 11.39
N LEU A 33 -1.02 3.97 11.44
CA LEU A 33 -0.19 3.83 10.23
C LEU A 33 -0.73 2.75 9.29
N ALA A 34 -1.21 1.61 9.81
CA ALA A 34 -1.82 0.57 8.98
C ALA A 34 -3.04 1.10 8.21
N ILE A 35 -3.92 1.88 8.87
CA ILE A 35 -5.05 2.54 8.20
C ILE A 35 -4.56 3.44 7.06
N GLN A 36 -3.53 4.23 7.31
CA GLN A 36 -2.95 5.13 6.30
C GLN A 36 -2.47 4.37 5.05
N VAL A 37 -1.89 3.17 5.20
CA VAL A 37 -1.46 2.32 4.07
C VAL A 37 -2.64 1.89 3.19
N PHE A 38 -3.80 1.58 3.79
CA PHE A 38 -5.00 1.21 3.03
C PHE A 38 -5.63 2.41 2.31
N ILE A 39 -5.62 3.58 2.93
CA ILE A 39 -6.09 4.81 2.26
C ILE A 39 -5.18 5.14 1.06
N VAL A 40 -3.85 5.00 1.20
CA VAL A 40 -2.92 5.16 0.07
C VAL A 40 -3.17 4.12 -1.02
N SER A 41 -3.47 2.87 -0.65
CA SER A 41 -3.85 1.82 -1.60
C SER A 41 -5.12 2.16 -2.38
N ALA A 42 -6.14 2.72 -1.72
CA ALA A 42 -7.34 3.23 -2.38
C ALA A 42 -7.03 4.37 -3.38
N ALA A 43 -6.12 5.29 -3.01
CA ALA A 43 -5.67 6.35 -3.91
C ALA A 43 -4.95 5.80 -5.16
N ILE A 44 -4.19 4.70 -5.02
CA ILE A 44 -3.56 4.01 -6.16
C ILE A 44 -4.62 3.45 -7.11
N VAL A 45 -5.67 2.79 -6.60
CA VAL A 45 -6.80 2.33 -7.42
C VAL A 45 -7.43 3.52 -8.18
N CYS A 46 -7.70 4.61 -7.46
CA CYS A 46 -8.27 5.83 -8.02
C CYS A 46 -7.38 6.45 -9.12
N LEU A 47 -6.05 6.34 -8.98
CA LEU A 47 -5.09 6.80 -9.99
C LEU A 47 -5.17 5.97 -11.27
N PHE A 48 -5.26 4.65 -11.16
CA PHE A 48 -5.39 3.77 -12.33
C PHE A 48 -6.73 3.94 -13.03
N GLU A 49 -7.82 4.02 -12.26
CA GLU A 49 -9.15 4.33 -12.78
C GLU A 49 -9.15 5.70 -13.48
N SER A 50 -8.49 6.71 -12.90
CA SER A 50 -8.38 8.04 -13.53
C SER A 50 -7.75 8.01 -14.91
N ARG A 51 -6.72 7.18 -15.08
CA ARG A 51 -6.06 7.00 -16.37
C ARG A 51 -6.95 6.25 -17.34
N PHE A 52 -7.61 5.20 -16.86
CA PHE A 52 -8.62 4.48 -17.65
C PHE A 52 -9.72 5.41 -18.14
N TYR A 53 -10.30 6.23 -17.26
CA TYR A 53 -11.32 7.20 -17.63
C TYR A 53 -10.83 8.17 -18.70
N LEU A 54 -9.67 8.79 -18.48
CA LEU A 54 -9.11 9.81 -19.37
C LEU A 54 -8.88 9.27 -20.79
N LEU A 55 -8.38 8.04 -20.90
CA LEU A 55 -7.94 7.45 -22.17
C LEU A 55 -9.01 6.59 -22.86
N CYS A 56 -9.94 6.01 -22.10
CA CYS A 56 -10.82 4.95 -22.61
C CYS A 56 -12.31 5.26 -22.45
N ALA A 57 -12.70 6.05 -21.45
CA ALA A 57 -14.08 6.06 -20.98
C ALA A 57 -14.71 7.46 -20.82
N LYS A 58 -14.06 8.53 -21.30
CA LYS A 58 -14.59 9.91 -21.22
C LYS A 58 -16.02 10.07 -21.76
N THR A 59 -16.32 9.39 -22.87
CA THR A 59 -17.60 9.49 -23.57
C THR A 59 -18.57 8.34 -23.24
N SER A 60 -18.21 7.45 -22.32
CA SER A 60 -19.08 6.33 -21.93
C SER A 60 -19.88 6.64 -20.66
N TRP A 61 -20.80 5.74 -20.33
CA TRP A 61 -21.59 5.76 -19.08
C TRP A 61 -20.71 5.77 -17.82
N TRP A 62 -19.45 5.33 -17.92
CA TRP A 62 -18.47 5.37 -16.84
C TRP A 62 -18.23 6.79 -16.30
N ARG A 63 -18.51 7.83 -17.10
CA ARG A 63 -18.49 9.23 -16.66
C ARG A 63 -19.35 9.48 -15.43
N CYS A 64 -20.49 8.79 -15.30
CA CYS A 64 -21.38 8.93 -14.15
C CYS A 64 -21.03 7.93 -13.04
N ALA A 65 -20.76 6.66 -13.41
CA ALA A 65 -20.45 5.59 -12.46
C ALA A 65 -19.12 5.78 -11.72
N ARG A 66 -18.23 6.63 -12.25
CA ARG A 66 -16.93 6.92 -11.67
C ARG A 66 -16.99 7.53 -10.27
N TYR A 67 -17.85 8.53 -10.04
CA TYR A 67 -17.90 9.21 -8.74
C TYR A 67 -18.30 8.28 -7.59
N PRO A 68 -19.37 7.46 -7.70
CA PRO A 68 -19.68 6.50 -6.65
C PRO A 68 -18.58 5.44 -6.50
N PHE A 69 -17.92 5.02 -7.59
CA PHE A 69 -16.77 4.11 -7.52
C PHE A 69 -15.60 4.72 -6.72
N LEU A 70 -15.21 5.97 -6.99
CA LEU A 70 -14.13 6.62 -6.25
C LEU A 70 -14.45 6.76 -4.76
N VAL A 71 -15.70 7.11 -4.43
CA VAL A 71 -16.16 7.20 -3.03
C VAL A 71 -16.15 5.81 -2.38
N SER A 72 -16.60 4.77 -3.08
CA SER A 72 -16.62 3.41 -2.54
C SER A 72 -15.23 2.91 -2.19
N GLN A 73 -14.18 3.27 -2.95
CA GLN A 73 -12.82 2.81 -2.62
C GLN A 73 -12.35 3.31 -1.25
N TYR A 74 -12.61 4.58 -0.94
CA TYR A 74 -12.29 5.13 0.36
C TYR A 74 -13.17 4.54 1.47
N LEU A 75 -14.48 4.35 1.22
CA LEU A 75 -15.39 3.71 2.18
C LEU A 75 -14.98 2.27 2.48
N ILE A 76 -14.59 1.49 1.48
CA ILE A 76 -14.10 0.11 1.63
C ILE A 76 -12.80 0.11 2.44
N ALA A 77 -11.88 1.04 2.17
CA ALA A 77 -10.65 1.17 2.96
C ALA A 77 -10.95 1.38 4.45
N PHE A 78 -11.87 2.29 4.80
CA PHE A 78 -12.29 2.49 6.20
C PHE A 78 -13.07 1.29 6.77
N ALA A 79 -14.00 0.73 6.00
CA ALA A 79 -14.82 -0.41 6.43
C ALA A 79 -13.99 -1.65 6.77
N SER A 80 -12.84 -1.84 6.11
CA SER A 80 -11.92 -2.94 6.39
C SER A 80 -11.36 -2.95 7.82
N PHE A 81 -11.39 -1.82 8.51
CA PHE A 81 -10.97 -1.70 9.91
C PHE A 81 -12.12 -1.81 10.90
N LEU A 82 -13.38 -1.87 10.46
CA LEU A 82 -14.51 -2.06 11.37
C LEU A 82 -14.40 -3.37 12.18
N PRO A 83 -14.03 -4.52 11.59
CA PRO A 83 -13.81 -5.74 12.39
C PRO A 83 -12.65 -5.59 13.37
N VAL A 84 -11.61 -4.83 13.00
CA VAL A 84 -10.47 -4.57 13.89
C VAL A 84 -10.93 -3.80 15.12
N ILE A 85 -11.69 -2.72 14.92
CA ILE A 85 -12.16 -1.83 15.99
C ILE A 85 -13.21 -2.52 16.87
N SER A 86 -14.15 -3.25 16.26
CA SER A 86 -15.23 -3.93 16.98
C SER A 86 -14.76 -5.11 17.82
N LEU A 87 -13.57 -5.66 17.54
CA LEU A 87 -13.00 -6.81 18.24
C LEU A 87 -11.89 -6.42 19.23
N ILE A 88 -11.63 -5.13 19.44
CA ILE A 88 -10.67 -4.66 20.45
C ILE A 88 -11.19 -5.06 21.83
N PRO A 89 -10.48 -5.94 22.55
CA PRO A 89 -10.89 -6.35 23.88
C PRO A 89 -10.54 -5.31 24.94
N ASP A 90 -11.15 -5.43 26.12
CA ASP A 90 -10.66 -4.72 27.29
C ASP A 90 -9.19 -5.10 27.56
N GLN A 91 -8.32 -4.09 27.68
CA GLN A 91 -6.87 -4.32 27.71
C GLN A 91 -6.41 -5.05 28.98
N LYS A 92 -7.09 -4.86 30.12
CA LYS A 92 -6.74 -5.57 31.36
C LYS A 92 -7.11 -7.05 31.24
N GLN A 93 -8.34 -7.33 30.82
CA GLN A 93 -8.80 -8.70 30.61
C GLN A 93 -7.97 -9.42 29.55
N ALA A 94 -7.66 -8.75 28.43
CA ALA A 94 -6.88 -9.33 27.35
C ALA A 94 -5.45 -9.67 27.81
N LEU A 95 -4.83 -8.79 28.60
CA LEU A 95 -3.50 -9.04 29.17
C LEU A 95 -3.51 -10.27 30.08
N GLU A 96 -4.51 -10.42 30.94
CA GLU A 96 -4.64 -11.60 31.81
C GLU A 96 -4.80 -12.90 31.01
N VAL A 97 -5.63 -12.88 29.96
CA VAL A 97 -5.83 -14.03 29.07
C VAL A 97 -4.52 -14.40 28.36
N LEU A 98 -3.78 -13.43 27.83
CA LEU A 98 -2.50 -13.68 27.17
C LEU A 98 -1.41 -14.13 28.16
N GLN A 99 -1.36 -13.57 29.37
CA GLN A 99 -0.40 -13.96 30.41
C GLN A 99 -0.62 -15.41 30.85
N LYS A 100 -1.89 -15.86 30.93
CA LYS A 100 -2.23 -17.27 31.18
C LYS A 100 -1.84 -18.18 30.01
N LYS A 101 -1.99 -17.70 28.77
CA LYS A 101 -1.66 -18.46 27.56
C LYS A 101 -0.14 -18.57 27.35
N PHE A 102 0.62 -17.57 27.76
CA PHE A 102 2.07 -17.49 27.60
C PHE A 102 2.75 -17.17 28.94
N PRO A 103 2.70 -18.09 29.92
CA PRO A 103 3.21 -17.84 31.28
C PRO A 103 4.71 -17.51 31.30
N GLN A 104 5.48 -18.00 30.32
CA GLN A 104 6.90 -17.73 30.17
C GLN A 104 7.24 -16.30 29.71
N ILE A 105 6.27 -15.52 29.23
CA ILE A 105 6.50 -14.15 28.75
C ILE A 105 5.95 -13.17 29.80
N PRO A 106 6.77 -12.25 30.36
CA PRO A 106 6.31 -11.29 31.36
C PRO A 106 5.57 -10.12 30.67
N LEU A 107 4.39 -10.39 30.10
CA LEU A 107 3.62 -9.40 29.33
C LEU A 107 3.21 -8.18 30.18
N SER A 108 3.00 -8.39 31.49
CA SER A 108 2.69 -7.31 32.44
C SER A 108 3.75 -6.21 32.47
N GLN A 109 5.03 -6.54 32.26
CA GLN A 109 6.12 -5.57 32.18
C GLN A 109 5.99 -4.63 30.98
N TYR A 110 5.34 -5.09 29.91
CA TYR A 110 5.15 -4.34 28.67
C TYR A 110 3.78 -3.67 28.57
N SER A 111 2.92 -3.83 29.58
CA SER A 111 1.55 -3.28 29.58
C SER A 111 1.43 -1.80 29.20
N PRO A 112 2.36 -0.89 29.54
CA PRO A 112 2.26 0.53 29.13
C PRO A 112 2.39 0.74 27.62
N SER A 113 3.13 -0.14 26.94
CA SER A 113 3.47 -0.02 25.51
C SER A 113 2.76 -1.07 24.64
N LEU A 114 2.12 -2.05 25.26
CA LEU A 114 1.41 -3.13 24.59
C LEU A 114 -0.04 -2.76 24.36
N PHE A 115 -0.48 -2.78 23.09
CA PHE A 115 -1.88 -2.69 22.74
C PHE A 115 -2.34 -3.99 22.10
N ILE A 116 -3.28 -4.67 22.75
CA ILE A 116 -3.81 -5.94 22.29
C ILE A 116 -4.97 -5.64 21.34
N ILE A 117 -4.74 -5.84 20.05
CA ILE A 117 -5.70 -5.53 18.97
C ILE A 117 -6.84 -6.55 18.92
N SER A 118 -6.53 -7.83 19.12
CA SER A 118 -7.52 -8.91 19.19
C SER A 118 -6.94 -10.12 19.91
N LEU A 119 -7.80 -10.88 20.59
CA LEU A 119 -7.49 -12.20 21.11
C LEU A 119 -7.59 -13.30 20.03
N ASP A 120 -8.50 -13.11 19.06
CA ASP A 120 -8.60 -13.91 17.84
C ASP A 120 -8.38 -13.02 16.61
N GLY A 121 -7.18 -13.11 16.05
CA GLY A 121 -6.79 -12.31 14.90
C GLY A 121 -7.38 -12.77 13.56
N TYR A 122 -8.19 -13.83 13.50
CA TYR A 122 -8.66 -14.38 12.22
C TYR A 122 -9.56 -13.40 11.43
N ALA A 123 -10.64 -12.91 12.02
CA ALA A 123 -11.56 -12.00 11.33
C ALA A 123 -10.92 -10.65 10.95
N PRO A 124 -10.15 -9.96 11.84
CA PRO A 124 -9.38 -8.77 11.48
C PRO A 124 -8.41 -9.03 10.30
N PHE A 125 -7.66 -10.12 10.36
CA PHE A 125 -6.71 -10.48 9.31
C PHE A 125 -7.41 -10.74 7.97
N LEU A 126 -8.50 -11.51 8.00
CA LEU A 126 -9.28 -11.84 6.81
C LEU A 126 -9.86 -10.59 6.15
N SER A 127 -10.41 -9.65 6.94
CA SER A 127 -10.96 -8.39 6.41
C SER A 127 -9.91 -7.54 5.68
N ILE A 128 -8.74 -7.39 6.30
CA ILE A 128 -7.58 -6.66 5.75
C ILE A 128 -7.09 -7.33 4.46
N VAL A 129 -6.95 -8.66 4.46
CA VAL A 129 -6.47 -9.42 3.29
C VAL A 129 -7.46 -9.37 2.13
N LEU A 130 -8.75 -9.59 2.38
CA LEU A 130 -9.78 -9.53 1.35
C LEU A 130 -9.84 -8.14 0.72
N THR A 131 -9.79 -7.09 1.54
CA THR A 131 -9.77 -5.71 1.06
C THR A 131 -8.54 -5.44 0.19
N GLY A 132 -7.35 -5.84 0.65
CA GLY A 132 -6.12 -5.69 -0.11
C GLY A 132 -6.15 -6.46 -1.45
N ALA A 133 -6.73 -7.66 -1.45
CA ALA A 133 -6.90 -8.47 -2.66
C ALA A 133 -7.87 -7.82 -3.66
N ILE A 134 -8.97 -7.24 -3.19
CA ILE A 134 -9.93 -6.48 -4.03
C ILE A 134 -9.23 -5.29 -4.69
N MET A 135 -8.53 -4.46 -3.90
CA MET A 135 -7.81 -3.30 -4.44
C MET A 135 -6.73 -3.70 -5.45
N TYR A 136 -5.99 -4.78 -5.17
CA TYR A 136 -5.01 -5.29 -6.11
C TYR A 136 -5.64 -5.77 -7.42
N TYR A 137 -6.75 -6.51 -7.32
CA TYR A 137 -7.50 -6.98 -8.48
C TYR A 137 -7.98 -5.80 -9.34
N GLU A 138 -8.51 -4.73 -8.74
CA GLU A 138 -8.95 -3.53 -9.46
C GLU A 138 -7.79 -2.83 -10.18
N VAL A 139 -6.63 -2.71 -9.53
CA VAL A 139 -5.42 -2.17 -10.18
C VAL A 139 -5.05 -3.00 -11.40
N VAL A 140 -5.00 -4.33 -11.27
CA VAL A 140 -4.70 -5.25 -12.37
C VAL A 140 -5.75 -5.12 -13.48
N LEU A 141 -7.04 -5.07 -13.14
CA LEU A 141 -8.14 -4.92 -14.08
C LEU A 141 -7.99 -3.63 -14.90
N PHE A 142 -7.82 -2.46 -14.25
CA PHE A 142 -7.64 -1.20 -14.95
C PHE A 142 -6.35 -1.19 -15.79
N CYS A 143 -5.25 -1.78 -15.29
CA CYS A 143 -4.04 -1.95 -16.08
C CYS A 143 -4.32 -2.74 -17.37
N VAL A 144 -4.95 -3.92 -17.26
CA VAL A 144 -5.24 -4.78 -18.40
C VAL A 144 -6.17 -4.07 -19.39
N LEU A 145 -7.24 -3.42 -18.92
CA LEU A 145 -8.16 -2.65 -19.76
C LEU A 145 -7.43 -1.52 -20.51
N LEU A 146 -6.56 -0.78 -19.82
CA LEU A 146 -5.71 0.25 -20.41
C LEU A 146 -4.82 -0.34 -21.51
N PHE A 147 -4.06 -1.41 -21.21
CA PHE A 147 -3.19 -2.07 -22.18
C PHE A 147 -3.95 -2.59 -23.40
N LEU A 148 -5.13 -3.18 -23.22
CA LEU A 148 -5.95 -3.70 -24.31
C LEU A 148 -6.46 -2.57 -25.22
N LYS A 149 -6.97 -1.47 -24.64
CA LYS A 149 -7.46 -0.32 -25.42
C LYS A 149 -6.32 0.37 -26.16
N MET A 150 -5.20 0.57 -25.47
CA MET A 150 -3.98 1.15 -26.02
C MET A 150 -3.46 0.37 -27.24
N ARG A 151 -3.40 -0.97 -27.15
CA ARG A 151 -3.02 -1.83 -28.30
C ARG A 151 -3.98 -1.68 -29.48
N LYS A 152 -5.30 -1.69 -29.24
CA LYS A 152 -6.30 -1.51 -30.31
C LYS A 152 -6.20 -0.14 -30.99
N ASN A 153 -5.91 0.91 -30.23
CA ASN A 153 -5.78 2.27 -30.78
C ASN A 153 -4.51 2.44 -31.62
N VAL A 154 -3.39 1.80 -31.25
CA VAL A 154 -2.16 1.82 -32.06
C VAL A 154 -2.31 1.07 -33.37
N VAL A 155 -2.96 -0.10 -33.37
CA VAL A 155 -3.20 -0.85 -34.62
C VAL A 155 -4.06 -0.04 -35.61
N ARG A 156 -4.90 0.88 -35.12
CA ARG A 156 -5.74 1.74 -35.96
C ARG A 156 -5.06 3.03 -36.44
N VAL A 157 -3.97 3.45 -35.80
CA VAL A 157 -3.26 4.71 -36.12
C VAL A 157 -1.88 4.35 -36.66
N THR A 158 -1.71 4.42 -37.98
CA THR A 158 -0.57 3.92 -38.77
C THR A 158 0.76 4.68 -38.64
N CYS A 159 1.01 5.47 -37.57
CA CYS A 159 2.28 6.20 -37.43
C CYS A 159 2.79 6.42 -35.99
N SER A 160 4.13 6.55 -35.89
CA SER A 160 4.98 6.71 -34.70
C SER A 160 4.43 7.75 -33.72
N ASN A 161 3.79 7.30 -32.65
CA ASN A 161 3.19 8.18 -31.66
C ASN A 161 4.03 8.18 -30.38
N SER A 162 5.01 9.06 -30.29
CA SER A 162 5.91 9.22 -29.12
C SER A 162 5.14 9.39 -27.80
N GLY A 163 3.95 10.02 -27.83
CA GLY A 163 3.05 10.13 -26.69
C GLY A 163 2.47 8.80 -26.21
N TYR A 164 2.21 7.85 -27.11
CA TYR A 164 1.78 6.49 -26.75
C TYR A 164 2.89 5.74 -26.03
N GLU A 165 4.12 5.77 -26.57
CA GLU A 165 5.26 5.09 -25.95
C GLU A 165 5.57 5.67 -24.57
N LEU A 166 5.42 6.99 -24.39
CA LEU A 166 5.56 7.63 -23.09
C LEU A 166 4.50 7.13 -22.09
N GLN A 167 3.21 7.10 -22.49
CA GLN A 167 2.13 6.61 -21.63
C GLN A 167 2.26 5.13 -21.29
N LYS A 168 2.68 4.30 -22.25
CA LYS A 168 2.92 2.86 -22.07
C LYS A 168 4.06 2.60 -21.09
N LYS A 169 5.22 3.25 -21.29
CA LYS A 169 6.36 3.15 -20.37
C LYS A 169 5.97 3.57 -18.96
N PHE A 170 5.24 4.68 -18.83
CA PHE A 170 4.76 5.17 -17.56
C PHE A 170 3.81 4.17 -16.86
N LEU A 171 2.88 3.55 -17.58
CA LEU A 171 1.95 2.56 -17.03
C LEU A 171 2.69 1.30 -16.54
N ILE A 172 3.64 0.80 -17.33
CA ILE A 172 4.51 -0.33 -16.95
C ILE A 172 5.31 0.03 -15.69
N ALA A 173 5.88 1.23 -15.64
CA ALA A 173 6.67 1.70 -14.52
C ALA A 173 5.86 1.74 -13.21
N ILE A 174 4.64 2.29 -13.22
CA ILE A 174 3.77 2.25 -12.04
C ILE A 174 3.42 0.82 -11.65
N PHE A 175 3.09 -0.04 -12.63
CA PHE A 175 2.74 -1.42 -12.32
C PHE A 175 3.88 -2.16 -11.61
N ILE A 176 5.10 -2.07 -12.16
CA ILE A 176 6.31 -2.67 -11.55
C ILE A 176 6.55 -2.09 -10.16
N GLN A 177 6.46 -0.77 -10.01
CA GLN A 177 6.66 -0.10 -8.72
C GLN A 177 5.61 -0.54 -7.69
N ASN A 178 4.36 -0.70 -8.10
CA ASN A 178 3.28 -1.14 -7.23
C ASN A 178 3.43 -2.60 -6.80
N SER A 179 4.09 -3.46 -7.59
CA SER A 179 4.37 -4.85 -7.20
C SER A 179 5.39 -4.97 -6.05
N VAL A 180 6.21 -3.94 -5.79
CA VAL A 180 7.26 -4.00 -4.77
C VAL A 180 6.67 -4.20 -3.36
N PRO A 181 5.73 -3.36 -2.85
CA PRO A 181 5.08 -3.61 -1.57
C PRO A 181 4.41 -4.99 -1.45
N PHE A 182 3.85 -5.54 -2.53
CA PHE A 182 3.27 -6.89 -2.50
C PHE A 182 4.32 -7.95 -2.19
N LEU A 183 5.47 -7.87 -2.86
CA LEU A 183 6.56 -8.80 -2.64
C LEU A 183 7.19 -8.60 -1.27
N THR A 184 7.46 -7.36 -0.86
CA THR A 184 8.27 -7.09 0.34
C THR A 184 7.48 -7.00 1.64
N LEU A 185 6.16 -6.83 1.59
CA LEU A 185 5.31 -6.69 2.79
C LEU A 185 4.19 -7.72 2.85
N VAL A 186 3.42 -7.88 1.77
CA VAL A 186 2.25 -8.76 1.76
C VAL A 186 2.65 -10.23 1.82
N LEU A 187 3.64 -10.65 1.01
CA LEU A 187 4.13 -12.03 1.01
C LEU A 187 4.68 -12.46 2.39
N PRO A 188 5.54 -11.66 3.07
CA PRO A 188 5.92 -11.93 4.46
C PRO A 188 4.75 -12.06 5.43
N ALA A 189 3.73 -11.21 5.31
CA ALA A 189 2.55 -11.27 6.17
C ALA A 189 1.77 -12.59 6.00
N PHE A 190 1.63 -13.07 4.77
CA PHE A 190 1.02 -14.38 4.49
C PHE A 190 1.86 -15.53 5.07
N TYR A 191 3.18 -15.50 4.92
CA TYR A 191 4.06 -16.50 5.52
C TYR A 191 3.91 -16.53 7.04
N PHE A 192 3.95 -15.38 7.71
CA PHE A 192 3.78 -15.33 9.17
C PHE A 192 2.43 -15.87 9.60
N ARG A 193 1.34 -15.52 8.88
CA ARG A 193 0.01 -16.07 9.20
C ARG A 193 -0.03 -17.59 9.03
N PHE A 194 0.51 -18.10 7.94
CA PHE A 194 0.59 -19.54 7.69
C PHE A 194 1.41 -20.24 8.78
N SER A 195 2.60 -19.71 9.09
CA SER A 195 3.48 -20.21 10.14
C SER A 195 2.76 -20.29 11.49
N MET A 196 2.03 -19.25 11.89
CA MET A 196 1.27 -19.22 13.14
C MET A 196 0.10 -20.22 13.15
N ASN A 197 -0.66 -20.31 12.06
CA ASN A 197 -1.82 -21.22 11.99
C ASN A 197 -1.42 -22.69 12.09
N TRP A 198 -0.27 -23.08 11.54
CA TRP A 198 0.23 -24.46 11.56
C TRP A 198 1.29 -24.72 12.64
N SER A 199 1.56 -23.75 13.51
CA SER A 199 2.68 -23.83 14.48
C SER A 199 4.01 -24.22 13.82
N TYR A 200 4.22 -23.78 12.57
CA TYR A 200 5.38 -24.11 11.76
C TYR A 200 6.47 -23.06 11.95
N TYR A 201 7.63 -23.44 12.49
CA TYR A 201 8.75 -22.54 12.68
C TYR A 201 9.90 -22.86 11.71
N ASN A 202 10.38 -21.85 10.97
CA ASN A 202 11.55 -21.97 10.11
C ASN A 202 12.42 -20.71 10.23
N GLN A 203 13.59 -20.83 10.87
CA GLN A 203 14.49 -19.71 11.12
C GLN A 203 14.90 -18.98 9.84
N PHE A 204 15.22 -19.73 8.77
CA PHE A 204 15.64 -19.15 7.50
C PHE A 204 14.52 -18.30 6.89
N LEU A 205 13.31 -18.83 6.80
CA LEU A 205 12.16 -18.11 6.24
C LEU A 205 11.74 -16.92 7.10
N ASN A 206 11.78 -17.05 8.43
CA ASN A 206 11.54 -15.94 9.36
C ASN A 206 12.55 -14.81 9.15
N ASN A 207 13.85 -15.13 9.11
CA ASN A 207 14.91 -14.16 8.87
C ASN A 207 14.76 -13.49 7.49
N LEU A 208 14.44 -14.28 6.46
CA LEU A 208 14.20 -13.76 5.11
C LEU A 208 13.02 -12.78 5.09
N CYS A 209 11.91 -13.12 5.74
CA CYS A 209 10.75 -12.23 5.86
C CYS A 209 11.11 -10.93 6.58
N MET A 210 11.88 -10.99 7.66
CA MET A 210 12.34 -9.79 8.37
C MET A 210 13.25 -8.91 7.50
N ILE A 211 14.14 -9.50 6.70
CA ILE A 211 14.98 -8.76 5.75
C ILE A 211 14.12 -8.09 4.67
N MET A 212 13.16 -8.82 4.09
CA MET A 212 12.25 -8.28 3.07
C MET A 212 11.44 -7.10 3.59
N VAL A 213 10.86 -7.23 4.78
CA VAL A 213 10.10 -6.15 5.43
C VAL A 213 11.02 -4.98 5.75
N SER A 214 12.24 -5.21 6.24
CA SER A 214 13.17 -4.13 6.57
C SER A 214 13.65 -3.36 5.33
N LEU A 215 13.81 -4.05 4.19
CA LEU A 215 14.30 -3.46 2.94
C LEU A 215 13.20 -2.86 2.05
N HIS A 216 11.91 -2.97 2.40
CA HIS A 216 10.81 -2.53 1.53
C HIS A 216 10.95 -1.07 1.05
N GLY A 217 11.37 -0.16 1.94
CA GLY A 217 11.51 1.27 1.62
C GLY A 217 12.68 1.57 0.68
N VAL A 218 13.82 0.90 0.93
CA VAL A 218 15.00 0.98 0.05
C VAL A 218 14.64 0.43 -1.32
N MET A 219 13.99 -0.73 -1.37
CA MET A 219 13.60 -1.37 -2.64
C MET A 219 12.58 -0.54 -3.41
N SER A 220 11.61 0.08 -2.72
CA SER A 220 10.64 0.99 -3.34
C SER A 220 11.33 2.22 -3.93
N THR A 221 12.35 2.77 -3.25
CA THR A 221 13.11 3.94 -3.71
C THR A 221 13.99 3.60 -4.92
N ILE A 222 14.72 2.48 -4.84
CA ILE A 222 15.53 1.97 -5.96
C ILE A 222 14.64 1.74 -7.17
N MET A 223 13.51 1.04 -7.01
CA MET A 223 12.60 0.77 -8.12
C MET A 223 12.02 2.04 -8.71
N MET A 224 11.64 3.02 -7.89
CA MET A 224 11.18 4.33 -8.36
C MET A 224 12.23 5.02 -9.25
N ILE A 225 13.50 5.03 -8.83
CA ILE A 225 14.59 5.58 -9.64
C ILE A 225 14.76 4.76 -10.93
N LEU A 226 14.83 3.44 -10.85
CA LEU A 226 15.13 2.58 -12.00
C LEU A 226 14.03 2.63 -13.08
N VAL A 227 12.76 2.67 -12.71
CA VAL A 227 11.65 2.53 -13.66
C VAL A 227 11.18 3.86 -14.27
N HIS A 228 11.45 5.00 -13.63
CA HIS A 228 10.96 6.30 -14.09
C HIS A 228 12.05 7.20 -14.69
N ASP A 229 11.91 7.54 -15.97
CA ASP A 229 12.84 8.37 -16.73
C ASP A 229 13.20 9.71 -16.04
N PRO A 230 12.24 10.48 -15.47
CA PRO A 230 12.56 11.76 -14.82
C PRO A 230 13.50 11.60 -13.62
N TYR A 231 13.30 10.55 -12.81
CA TYR A 231 14.13 10.29 -11.64
C TYR A 231 15.54 9.83 -12.03
N ARG A 232 15.68 8.97 -13.06
CA ARG A 232 17.00 8.61 -13.58
C ARG A 232 17.76 9.82 -14.09
N ASN A 233 17.09 10.71 -14.82
CA ASN A 233 17.71 11.90 -15.38
C ASN A 233 18.14 12.87 -14.27
N ALA A 234 17.31 13.06 -13.24
CA ALA A 234 17.66 13.88 -12.08
C ALA A 234 18.86 13.32 -11.31
N VAL A 235 18.92 12.00 -11.07
CA VAL A 235 20.09 11.38 -10.42
C VAL A 235 21.34 11.55 -11.27
N LYS A 236 21.24 11.32 -12.58
CA LYS A 236 22.38 11.55 -13.51
C LYS A 236 22.85 13.00 -13.48
N SER A 237 21.95 13.97 -13.50
CA SER A 237 22.33 15.39 -13.46
C SER A 237 22.98 15.79 -12.13
N MET A 238 22.55 15.19 -11.01
CA MET A 238 23.19 15.42 -9.71
C MET A 238 24.59 14.78 -9.63
N MET A 239 24.78 13.62 -10.26
CA MET A 239 26.09 12.95 -10.34
C MET A 239 27.05 13.64 -11.31
N ASP A 240 26.52 14.30 -12.34
CA ASP A 240 27.31 15.06 -13.31
C ASP A 240 27.67 16.44 -12.75
N LEU A 241 28.58 16.46 -11.77
CA LEU A 241 29.11 17.64 -11.06
C LEU A 241 29.70 18.73 -11.99
N ARG A 242 29.82 18.50 -13.30
CA ARG A 242 30.36 19.45 -14.29
C ARG A 242 29.36 20.54 -14.70
N GLY A 243 28.07 20.36 -14.46
CA GLY A 243 27.03 21.37 -14.74
C GLY A 243 26.66 22.25 -13.53
N PHE A 244 26.90 21.78 -12.31
CA PHE A 244 26.49 22.47 -11.08
C PHE A 244 27.38 23.68 -10.73
N TRP A 245 28.64 23.67 -11.15
CA TRP A 245 29.62 24.75 -10.92
C TRP A 245 29.76 25.72 -12.11
N ARG A 246 28.87 25.63 -13.11
CA ARG A 246 28.95 26.41 -14.36
C ARG A 246 27.90 27.50 -14.49
N ASN A 247 27.08 27.72 -13.47
CA ASN A 247 26.15 28.85 -13.34
C ASN A 247 26.46 29.62 -12.07
#